data_AF-A0AA38WV71-F1
#
_entry.id   AF-A0AA38WV71-F1
#
_cell.length_a   1.000
_cell.length_b   1.000
_cell.length_c   1.000
_cell.angle_alpha   90.00
_cell.angle_beta   90.00
_cell.angle_gamma   90.00
#
_symmetry.space_group_name_H-M   'P 1'
#
loop_
_entity.id
_entity.type
_entity.pdbx_description
1 polymer ?
#
loop_
_entity_poly.entity_id
_entity_poly.type
_entity_poly.pdbx_seq_one_letter_code
_entity_poly.pdbx_strand_id
1 'polypeptide(L)'
;MKHATSHILDDIGIHDDDEERYGAFPKLLHNMFITCLYHYGDKRTINFEDIGPQRVMIRWGKTETHKDHIIFMMRHMETFHGVHGKKWDCGLHEQGYTQYWQLKMLRYKYVTKILLTDINEVKEWVVRNVINFEKTPLEEVIEMHKEAEKIKEVRLNKFFSSDE
;
A
#
# COMPACT_ATOMS: atom_id res chain seq x y z
N MET A 1 8.01 -23.52 18.21
CA MET A 1 6.87 -23.20 17.32
C MET A 1 6.71 -21.71 17.29
N LYS A 2 6.48 -21.08 16.12
CA LYS A 2 6.01 -19.69 16.09
C LYS A 2 4.55 -19.69 16.55
N HIS A 3 4.23 -18.88 17.54
CA HIS A 3 2.84 -18.67 17.97
C HIS A 3 2.06 -17.99 16.84
N ALA A 4 0.77 -18.31 16.71
CA ALA A 4 -0.10 -17.61 15.78
C ALA A 4 -0.22 -16.13 16.20
N THR A 5 -0.47 -15.26 15.23
CA THR A 5 -0.55 -13.80 15.44
C THR A 5 -1.47 -13.17 14.41
N SER A 6 -2.16 -12.09 14.79
CA SER A 6 -3.00 -11.29 13.89
C SER A 6 -2.61 -9.83 14.08
N HIS A 7 -2.29 -9.12 13.00
CA HIS A 7 -1.72 -7.78 13.04
C HIS A 7 -2.50 -6.81 12.16
N ILE A 8 -2.79 -5.63 12.69
CA ILE A 8 -3.29 -4.49 11.92
C ILE A 8 -2.08 -3.63 11.56
N LEU A 9 -1.84 -3.50 10.25
CA LEU A 9 -0.80 -2.64 9.69
C LEU A 9 -1.50 -1.40 9.11
N ASP A 10 -1.32 -0.27 9.77
CA ASP A 10 -1.90 1.00 9.38
C ASP A 10 -0.83 2.09 9.50
N ASP A 11 -0.68 2.91 8.47
CA ASP A 11 0.28 4.00 8.47
C ASP A 11 -0.22 5.26 9.18
N ILE A 12 -1.38 5.22 9.82
CA ILE A 12 -1.89 6.31 10.66
C ILE A 12 -1.20 6.35 12.02
N GLY A 13 -0.90 7.57 12.48
CA GLY A 13 -0.14 7.88 13.69
C GLY A 13 -0.77 7.42 15.02
N ILE A 14 -0.01 7.59 16.10
CA ILE A 14 -0.19 6.99 17.43
C ILE A 14 -1.47 7.43 18.18
N HIS A 15 -2.18 8.44 17.68
CA HIS A 15 -3.17 9.18 18.48
C HIS A 15 -4.64 8.71 18.35
N ASP A 16 -4.94 7.78 17.45
CA ASP A 16 -6.30 7.27 17.27
C ASP A 16 -6.58 6.10 18.22
N ASP A 17 -7.72 6.15 18.92
CA ASP A 17 -8.27 5.02 19.66
C ASP A 17 -8.69 3.90 18.67
N ASP A 18 -8.23 2.68 18.93
CA ASP A 18 -8.44 1.56 18.00
C ASP A 18 -9.93 1.19 17.87
N GLU A 19 -10.74 1.38 18.92
CA GLU A 19 -12.18 1.11 18.90
C GLU A 19 -12.93 2.19 18.12
N GLU A 20 -12.59 3.47 18.31
CA GLU A 20 -13.12 4.57 17.49
C GLU A 20 -12.77 4.40 16.01
N ARG A 21 -11.54 3.99 15.71
CA ARG A 21 -11.02 3.91 14.34
C ARG A 21 -11.57 2.73 13.57
N TYR A 22 -11.49 1.54 14.15
CA TYR A 22 -11.76 0.30 13.45
C TYR A 22 -13.06 -0.37 13.91
N GLY A 23 -13.56 -0.02 15.10
CA GLY A 23 -14.71 -0.66 15.72
C GLY A 23 -14.59 -2.19 15.71
N ALA A 24 -15.69 -2.85 15.34
CA ALA A 24 -15.73 -4.31 15.26
C ALA A 24 -15.08 -4.89 13.99
N PHE A 25 -14.66 -4.07 13.02
CA PHE A 25 -14.30 -4.53 11.68
C PHE A 25 -13.09 -5.49 11.66
N PRO A 26 -11.96 -5.23 12.34
CA PRO A 26 -10.83 -6.15 12.34
C PRO A 26 -11.18 -7.51 12.93
N LYS A 27 -12.01 -7.52 13.98
CA LYS A 27 -12.48 -8.75 14.63
C LYS A 27 -13.41 -9.54 13.71
N LEU A 28 -14.31 -8.86 12.99
CA LEU A 28 -15.17 -9.48 11.99
C LEU A 28 -14.34 -10.14 10.88
N LEU A 29 -13.37 -9.41 10.32
CA LEU A 29 -12.50 -9.92 9.26
C LEU A 29 -11.67 -11.13 9.73
N HIS A 30 -11.14 -11.06 10.95
CA HIS A 30 -10.42 -12.17 11.58
C HIS A 30 -11.30 -13.42 11.71
N ASN A 31 -12.52 -13.27 12.20
CA ASN A 31 -13.48 -14.38 12.35
C ASN A 31 -13.91 -14.98 11.00
N MET A 32 -14.08 -14.13 9.97
CA MET A 32 -14.35 -14.58 8.60
C MET A 32 -13.18 -15.39 8.05
N PHE A 33 -11.94 -14.96 8.30
CA PHE A 33 -10.75 -15.71 7.91
C PHE A 33 -10.66 -17.08 8.61
N ILE A 34 -10.93 -17.15 9.92
CA ILE A 34 -11.00 -18.44 10.65
C ILE A 34 -12.08 -19.35 10.06
N THR A 35 -13.27 -18.82 9.82
CA THR A 35 -14.39 -19.57 9.21
C THR A 35 -13.99 -20.12 7.85
N CYS A 36 -13.30 -19.31 7.03
CA CYS A 36 -12.77 -19.73 5.74
C CYS A 36 -11.78 -20.90 5.89
N LEU A 37 -10.80 -20.79 6.81
CA LEU A 37 -9.86 -21.88 7.08
C LEU A 37 -10.55 -23.17 7.54
N TYR A 38 -11.60 -23.05 8.37
CA TYR A 38 -12.41 -24.18 8.81
C TYR A 38 -13.10 -24.88 7.63
N HIS A 39 -13.69 -24.10 6.72
CA HIS A 39 -14.32 -24.64 5.51
C HIS A 39 -13.35 -25.41 4.61
N TYR A 40 -12.07 -25.00 4.57
CA TYR A 40 -11.02 -25.71 3.83
C TYR A 40 -10.37 -26.87 4.61
N GLY A 41 -10.84 -27.18 5.83
CA GLY A 41 -10.33 -28.28 6.65
C GLY A 41 -8.95 -28.03 7.26
N ASP A 42 -8.54 -26.76 7.41
CA ASP A 42 -7.24 -26.41 7.96
C ASP A 42 -7.22 -26.53 9.49
N LYS A 43 -6.44 -27.48 10.02
CA LYS A 43 -6.32 -27.74 11.46
C LYS A 43 -5.63 -26.62 12.25
N ARG A 44 -5.07 -25.61 11.58
CA ARG A 44 -4.41 -24.47 12.21
C ARG A 44 -5.40 -23.47 12.83
N THR A 45 -6.70 -23.57 12.52
CA THR A 45 -7.77 -22.70 13.06
C THR A 45 -7.75 -22.60 14.57
N ILE A 46 -7.48 -23.71 15.27
CA ILE A 46 -7.40 -23.80 16.74
C ILE A 46 -6.40 -22.79 17.32
N ASN A 47 -5.37 -22.42 16.56
CA ASN A 47 -4.36 -21.47 17.03
C ASN A 47 -4.80 -20.00 16.90
N PHE A 48 -5.91 -19.70 16.22
CA PHE A 48 -6.35 -18.33 15.92
C PHE A 48 -7.64 -17.91 16.64
N GLU A 49 -8.42 -18.86 17.17
CA GLU A 49 -9.70 -18.59 17.85
C GLU A 49 -9.55 -17.62 19.04
N ASP A 50 -8.45 -17.74 19.79
CA ASP A 50 -8.17 -16.89 20.96
C ASP A 50 -7.34 -15.65 20.63
N ILE A 51 -6.96 -15.43 19.36
CA ILE A 51 -6.05 -14.35 18.97
C ILE A 51 -6.83 -13.19 18.39
N GLY A 52 -6.86 -12.08 19.11
CA GLY A 52 -7.37 -10.81 18.58
C GLY A 52 -6.39 -10.14 17.60
N PRO A 53 -6.89 -9.36 16.63
CA PRO A 53 -6.06 -8.49 15.81
C PRO A 53 -5.40 -7.42 16.68
N GLN A 54 -4.08 -7.26 16.53
CA GLN A 54 -3.28 -6.30 17.30
C GLN A 54 -2.68 -5.24 16.38
N ARG A 55 -2.92 -3.96 16.66
CA ARG A 55 -2.28 -2.89 15.92
C ARG A 55 -0.78 -2.88 16.14
N VAL A 56 -0.03 -2.78 15.05
CA VAL A 56 1.42 -2.61 15.10
C VAL A 56 1.72 -1.12 15.20
N MET A 57 2.40 -0.73 16.28
CA MET A 57 2.84 0.65 16.47
C MET A 57 4.00 0.97 15.54
N ILE A 58 3.76 1.87 14.59
CA ILE A 58 4.68 2.22 13.51
C ILE A 58 5.22 3.64 13.71
N ARG A 59 6.54 3.81 13.69
CA ARG A 59 7.19 5.13 13.90
C ARG A 59 7.23 6.00 12.64
N TRP A 60 7.15 5.39 11.47
CA TRP A 60 7.14 6.07 10.16
C TRP A 60 5.74 6.41 9.66
N GLY A 61 4.71 6.19 10.47
CA GLY A 61 3.32 6.53 10.14
C GLY A 61 3.10 8.04 10.08
N LYS A 62 2.11 8.48 9.32
CA LYS A 62 1.71 9.87 9.14
C LYS A 62 0.55 10.22 10.07
N THR A 63 0.46 11.48 10.44
CA THR A 63 -0.75 12.01 11.09
C THR A 63 -1.83 12.45 10.09
N GLU A 64 -1.47 12.88 8.86
CA GLU A 64 -2.40 13.75 8.11
C GLU A 64 -2.46 13.64 6.55
N THR A 65 -1.64 12.83 5.84
CA THR A 65 -1.66 12.86 4.34
C THR A 65 -2.03 11.55 3.63
N HIS A 66 -3.24 11.52 3.07
CA HIS A 66 -3.89 10.37 2.40
C HIS A 66 -3.19 9.85 1.12
N LYS A 67 -2.28 10.61 0.52
CA LYS A 67 -1.79 10.35 -0.86
C LYS A 67 -0.86 9.13 -0.99
N ASP A 68 -0.34 8.58 0.10
CA ASP A 68 0.70 7.54 0.08
C ASP A 68 0.31 6.21 0.73
N HIS A 69 -0.94 6.05 1.20
CA HIS A 69 -1.39 4.83 1.91
C HIS A 69 -1.05 3.55 1.14
N ILE A 70 -1.26 3.54 -0.18
CA ILE A 70 -0.97 2.38 -1.05
C ILE A 70 0.53 2.07 -1.09
N ILE A 71 1.40 3.09 -1.04
CA ILE A 71 2.86 2.90 -1.03
C ILE A 71 3.31 2.33 0.32
N PHE A 72 2.73 2.81 1.42
CA PHE A 72 2.96 2.23 2.75
C PHE A 72 2.49 0.78 2.79
N MET A 73 1.26 0.50 2.36
CA MET A 73 0.70 -0.86 2.31
C MET A 73 1.61 -1.81 1.54
N MET A 74 2.01 -1.46 0.32
CA MET A 74 2.92 -2.31 -0.47
C MET A 74 4.29 -2.49 0.21
N ARG A 75 4.82 -1.45 0.84
CA ARG A 75 6.10 -1.55 1.58
C ARG A 75 5.97 -2.40 2.83
N HIS A 76 4.84 -2.31 3.50
CA HIS A 76 4.53 -3.11 4.67
C HIS A 76 4.45 -4.58 4.29
N MET A 77 3.70 -4.91 3.23
CA MET A 77 3.63 -6.27 2.69
C MET A 77 5.00 -6.81 2.23
N GLU A 78 5.88 -5.97 1.69
CA GLU A 78 7.24 -6.37 1.27
C GLU A 78 8.17 -6.69 2.46
N THR A 79 7.98 -6.03 3.61
CA THR A 79 8.96 -6.03 4.70
C THR A 79 8.46 -6.63 6.00
N PHE A 80 7.15 -6.85 6.14
CA PHE A 80 6.56 -7.42 7.33
C PHE A 80 6.67 -8.95 7.33
N HIS A 81 7.50 -9.48 8.23
CA HIS A 81 7.77 -10.91 8.34
C HIS A 81 7.23 -11.51 9.66
N GLY A 82 6.18 -10.88 10.23
CA GLY A 82 5.59 -11.29 11.51
C GLY A 82 6.43 -10.89 12.73
N VAL A 83 7.28 -9.86 12.61
CA VAL A 83 8.06 -9.34 13.74
C VAL A 83 7.17 -8.43 14.58
N HIS A 84 7.14 -8.67 15.89
CA HIS A 84 6.28 -7.95 16.82
C HIS A 84 6.79 -6.52 17.13
N GLY A 85 5.86 -5.56 17.09
CA GLY A 85 5.99 -4.25 17.71
C GLY A 85 7.18 -3.41 17.22
N LYS A 86 7.82 -2.66 18.14
CA LYS A 86 8.87 -1.65 17.88
C LYS A 86 10.16 -2.18 17.23
N LYS A 87 10.26 -3.49 16.98
CA LYS A 87 11.44 -4.14 16.35
C LYS A 87 11.31 -4.25 14.83
N TRP A 88 10.12 -4.06 14.28
CA TRP A 88 9.97 -4.01 12.84
C TRP A 88 10.55 -2.71 12.31
N ASP A 89 11.48 -2.84 11.37
CA ASP A 89 12.03 -1.77 10.58
C ASP A 89 11.71 -2.04 9.11
N CYS A 90 10.85 -1.21 8.52
CA CYS A 90 10.53 -1.31 7.10
C CYS A 90 11.50 -0.50 6.21
N GLY A 91 12.51 0.14 6.80
CA GLY A 91 13.49 1.00 6.15
C GLY A 91 12.98 2.40 5.80
N LEU A 92 11.80 2.80 6.30
CA LEU A 92 11.30 4.17 6.14
C LEU A 92 11.73 5.05 7.32
N HIS A 93 12.19 6.25 7.01
CA HIS A 93 12.39 7.29 8.01
C HIS A 93 11.06 7.80 8.54
N GLU A 94 11.09 8.47 9.69
CA GLU A 94 9.97 9.25 10.22
C GLU A 94 9.56 10.36 9.23
N GLN A 95 8.35 10.89 9.41
CA GLN A 95 7.78 11.89 8.51
C GLN A 95 8.72 13.08 8.31
N GLY A 96 9.04 13.37 7.04
CA GLY A 96 9.96 14.45 6.69
C GLY A 96 10.49 14.35 5.26
N TYR A 97 11.47 15.18 4.94
CA TYR A 97 12.04 15.29 3.60
C TYR A 97 12.66 13.97 3.10
N THR A 98 13.36 13.26 3.98
CA THR A 98 13.95 11.95 3.64
C THR A 98 12.87 10.93 3.30
N GLN A 99 11.84 10.81 4.15
CA GLN A 99 10.73 9.90 3.90
C GLN A 99 9.99 10.26 2.60
N TYR A 100 9.79 11.54 2.30
CA TYR A 100 9.19 11.98 1.04
C TYR A 100 9.92 11.40 -0.19
N TRP A 101 11.26 11.46 -0.20
CA TRP A 101 12.04 10.89 -1.30
C TRP A 101 11.99 9.36 -1.31
N GLN A 102 12.01 8.71 -0.15
CA GLN A 102 11.83 7.26 -0.06
C GLN A 102 10.49 6.81 -0.64
N LEU A 103 9.39 7.48 -0.28
CA LEU A 103 8.06 7.20 -0.82
C LEU A 103 7.99 7.46 -2.33
N LYS A 104 8.63 8.53 -2.81
CA LYS A 104 8.72 8.84 -4.24
C LYS A 104 9.48 7.75 -5.01
N MET A 105 10.61 7.28 -4.49
CA MET A 105 11.39 6.20 -5.10
C MET A 105 10.62 4.87 -5.07
N LEU A 106 9.94 4.56 -3.97
CA LEU A 106 9.09 3.37 -3.86
C LEU A 106 7.93 3.43 -4.87
N ARG A 107 7.31 4.61 -5.04
CA ARG A 107 6.27 4.81 -6.06
C ARG A 107 6.78 4.48 -7.46
N TYR A 108 7.95 4.97 -7.84
CA TYR A 108 8.56 4.61 -9.13
C TYR A 108 8.84 3.10 -9.21
N LYS A 109 9.48 2.52 -8.20
CA LYS A 109 9.76 1.07 -8.14
C LYS A 109 8.49 0.24 -8.35
N TYR A 110 7.42 0.54 -7.62
CA TYR A 110 6.18 -0.23 -7.67
C TYR A 110 5.42 -0.03 -8.99
N VAL A 111 5.28 1.21 -9.46
CA VAL A 111 4.66 1.48 -10.77
C VAL A 111 5.42 0.78 -11.90
N THR A 112 6.75 0.87 -11.92
CA THR A 112 7.55 0.18 -12.94
C THR A 112 7.34 -1.33 -12.90
N LYS A 113 7.30 -1.94 -11.71
CA LYS A 113 7.00 -3.38 -11.57
C LYS A 113 5.60 -3.73 -12.06
N ILE A 114 4.58 -2.94 -11.73
CA ILE A 114 3.19 -3.17 -12.17
C ILE A 114 3.07 -3.02 -13.68
N LEU A 115 3.71 -2.02 -14.27
CA LEU A 115 3.64 -1.78 -15.71
C LEU A 115 4.39 -2.83 -16.53
N LEU A 116 5.47 -3.40 -15.98
CA LEU A 116 6.35 -4.34 -16.70
C LEU A 116 6.17 -5.81 -16.31
N THR A 117 5.29 -6.13 -15.37
CA THR A 117 4.97 -7.52 -15.00
C THR A 117 4.31 -8.26 -16.16
N ASP A 118 4.57 -9.56 -16.31
CA ASP A 118 4.00 -10.38 -17.37
C ASP A 118 2.47 -10.57 -17.24
N ILE A 119 1.92 -10.30 -16.06
CA ILE A 119 0.47 -10.32 -15.81
C ILE A 119 -0.22 -9.09 -16.43
N ASN A 120 0.52 -8.01 -16.71
CA ASN A 120 -0.06 -6.81 -17.29
C ASN A 120 -0.36 -7.03 -18.78
N GLU A 121 -1.63 -7.23 -19.13
CA GLU A 121 -2.09 -7.47 -20.50
C GLU A 121 -1.74 -6.33 -21.48
N VAL A 122 -1.44 -5.13 -20.97
CA VAL A 122 -1.03 -3.98 -21.80
C VAL A 122 0.47 -3.72 -21.76
N LYS A 123 1.28 -4.64 -21.22
CA LYS A 123 2.75 -4.49 -21.09
C LYS A 123 3.42 -4.17 -22.43
N GLU A 124 3.08 -4.86 -23.50
CA GLU A 124 3.68 -4.64 -24.83
C GLU A 124 3.33 -3.25 -25.37
N TRP A 125 2.14 -2.74 -25.06
CA TRP A 125 1.78 -1.37 -25.38
C TRP A 125 2.62 -0.39 -24.58
N VAL A 126 2.77 -0.59 -23.27
CA VAL A 126 3.60 0.28 -22.41
C VAL A 126 5.05 0.32 -22.90
N VAL A 127 5.66 -0.85 -23.13
CA VAL A 127 7.06 -0.97 -23.59
C VAL A 127 7.26 -0.25 -24.93
N ARG A 128 6.34 -0.43 -25.88
CA ARG A 128 6.39 0.29 -27.17
C ARG A 128 6.31 1.80 -27.00
N ASN A 129 5.45 2.29 -26.11
CA ASN A 129 5.33 3.72 -25.85
C ASN A 129 6.59 4.29 -25.21
N VAL A 130 7.23 3.57 -24.27
CA VAL A 130 8.50 4.00 -23.69
C VAL A 130 9.59 4.10 -24.77
N ILE A 131 9.74 3.10 -25.62
CA ILE A 131 10.71 3.11 -26.73
C ILE A 131 10.47 4.27 -27.70
N ASN A 132 9.20 4.58 -27.97
CA ASN A 132 8.85 5.71 -28.83
C ASN A 132 9.16 7.05 -28.14
N PHE A 133 8.81 7.17 -26.87
CA PHE A 133 9.07 8.37 -26.07
C PHE A 133 10.57 8.69 -25.96
N GLU A 134 11.43 7.68 -25.81
CA GLU A 134 12.89 7.87 -25.80
C GLU A 134 13.44 8.45 -27.12
N LYS A 135 12.71 8.26 -28.24
CA LYS A 135 13.09 8.77 -29.56
C LYS A 135 12.44 10.12 -29.88
N THR A 136 11.53 10.59 -29.03
CA THR A 136 10.79 11.83 -29.25
C THR A 136 11.69 13.06 -29.01
N PRO A 137 11.69 14.08 -29.89
CA PRO A 137 12.42 15.32 -29.69
C PRO A 137 12.01 16.04 -28.40
N LEU A 138 12.94 16.79 -27.80
CA LEU A 138 12.73 17.45 -26.51
C LEU A 138 11.53 18.42 -26.54
N GLU A 139 11.34 19.15 -27.64
CA GLU A 139 10.24 20.11 -27.81
C GLU A 139 8.88 19.41 -27.72
N GLU A 140 8.74 18.24 -28.34
CA GLU A 140 7.51 17.45 -28.29
C GLU A 140 7.32 16.81 -26.91
N VAL A 141 8.40 16.32 -26.28
CA VAL A 141 8.36 15.82 -24.91
C VAL A 141 7.86 16.89 -23.92
N ILE A 142 8.28 18.15 -24.08
CA ILE A 142 7.83 19.26 -23.23
C ILE A 142 6.31 19.47 -23.38
N GLU A 143 5.78 19.45 -24.62
CA GLU A 143 4.34 19.58 -24.85
C GLU A 143 3.56 18.38 -24.31
N MET A 144 4.09 17.16 -24.48
CA MET A 144 3.50 15.95 -23.90
C MET A 144 3.39 16.03 -22.37
N HIS A 145 4.40 16.57 -21.68
CA HIS A 145 4.34 16.75 -20.23
C HIS A 145 3.29 17.77 -19.81
N LYS A 146 3.17 18.90 -20.53
CA LYS A 146 2.12 19.89 -20.27
C LYS A 146 0.73 19.28 -20.43
N GLU A 147 0.54 18.47 -21.47
CA GLU A 147 -0.74 17.80 -21.70
C GLU A 147 -1.03 16.72 -20.65
N ALA A 148 -0.02 15.95 -20.26
CA ALA A 148 -0.14 14.95 -19.20
C ALA A 148 -0.57 15.57 -17.86
N GLU A 149 -0.06 16.76 -17.50
CA GLU A 149 -0.50 17.46 -16.29
C GLU A 149 -1.97 17.91 -16.37
N LYS A 150 -2.44 18.39 -17.53
CA LYS A 150 -3.88 18.69 -17.72
C LYS A 150 -4.75 17.45 -17.59
N ILE A 151 -4.36 16.35 -18.24
CA ILE A 151 -5.09 15.08 -18.18
C ILE A 151 -5.13 14.55 -16.75
N LYS A 152 -4.03 14.67 -16.01
CA LYS A 152 -3.95 14.28 -14.61
C LYS A 152 -4.93 15.06 -13.74
N GLU A 153 -4.98 16.39 -13.87
CA GLU A 153 -5.97 17.21 -13.17
C GLU A 153 -7.41 16.79 -13.48
N VAL A 154 -7.74 16.57 -14.76
CA VAL A 154 -9.07 16.10 -15.17
C VAL A 154 -9.41 14.74 -14.56
N ARG A 155 -8.46 13.79 -14.57
CA ARG A 155 -8.66 12.45 -13.99
C ARG A 155 -8.80 12.50 -12.47
N LEU A 156 -8.00 13.31 -11.78
CA LEU A 156 -8.11 13.48 -10.34
C LEU A 156 -9.47 14.06 -9.98
N ASN A 157 -9.89 15.13 -10.65
CA ASN A 157 -11.22 15.71 -10.43
C ASN A 157 -12.32 14.69 -10.68
N LYS A 158 -12.28 13.95 -11.80
CA LYS A 158 -13.27 12.89 -12.05
C LYS A 158 -13.31 11.83 -10.96
N PHE A 159 -12.15 11.40 -10.46
CA PHE A 159 -12.05 10.36 -9.44
C PHE A 159 -12.59 10.84 -8.08
N PHE A 160 -12.33 12.09 -7.70
CA PHE A 160 -12.83 12.66 -6.43
C PHE A 160 -14.24 13.24 -6.53
N SER A 161 -14.76 13.50 -7.73
CA SER A 161 -16.14 13.95 -7.96
C SER A 161 -17.13 12.81 -8.17
N SER A 162 -16.69 11.55 -8.20
CA SER A 162 -17.57 10.37 -8.33
C SER A 162 -18.11 9.83 -6.99
N ASP A 163 -17.88 10.55 -5.89
CA ASP A 163 -18.30 10.16 -4.53
C ASP A 163 -19.41 11.08 -3.93
N GLU A 164 -20.18 11.80 -4.77
CA GLU A 164 -21.47 12.43 -4.41
C GLU A 164 -22.64 11.76 -5.12
#